data_AF-A0A2E6NLK3-F1
#
_entry.id   AF-A0A2E6NLK3-F1
#
_cell.length_a   1.000
_cell.length_b   1.000
_cell.length_c   1.000
_cell.angle_alpha   90.00
_cell.angle_beta   90.00
_cell.angle_gamma   90.00
#
_symmetry.space_group_name_H-M   'P 1'
#
loop_
_entity.id
_entity.type
_entity.pdbx_description
1 polymer ?
#
loop_
_entity_poly.entity_id
_entity_poly.type
_entity_poly.pdbx_seq_one_letter_code
_entity_poly.pdbx_strand_id
1 'polypeptide(L)'
;MSDIINEIDARHKREDPLGAFQVGDTVDVHVQIREGEKERVQIFTGTVIKIQGGHSIRATFTVRRIVAGEGVERTFPFHSPIVLAVEVRRKGKARRSKLFYLRDRIGKATRVKERRGDDPRSAAAKAGSAKAPDQESVEEAADEPEIEESSGAAAGV
;
A
#
# COMPACT_ATOMS: atom_id res chain seq x y z
N MET A 1 -37.94 10.66 -12.99
CA MET A 1 -36.78 10.92 -13.87
C MET A 1 -35.47 10.41 -13.25
N SER A 2 -35.32 10.53 -11.92
CA SER A 2 -34.10 10.12 -11.18
C SER A 2 -33.89 8.60 -11.12
N ASP A 3 -34.97 7.81 -11.07
CA ASP A 3 -34.87 6.36 -10.80
C ASP A 3 -34.30 5.56 -11.97
N ILE A 4 -34.71 5.89 -13.20
CA ILE A 4 -34.20 5.23 -14.42
C ILE A 4 -32.70 5.51 -14.61
N ILE A 5 -32.24 6.72 -14.29
CA ILE A 5 -30.82 7.08 -14.39
C ILE A 5 -30.01 6.28 -13.37
N ASN A 6 -30.50 6.16 -12.13
CA ASN A 6 -29.82 5.39 -11.09
C ASN A 6 -29.74 3.89 -11.44
N GLU A 7 -30.77 3.34 -12.08
CA GLU A 7 -30.78 1.95 -12.54
C GLU A 7 -29.75 1.70 -13.64
N ILE A 8 -29.65 2.61 -14.61
CA ILE A 8 -28.63 2.54 -15.67
C ILE A 8 -27.23 2.69 -15.09
N ASP A 9 -27.03 3.61 -14.15
CA ASP A 9 -25.75 3.83 -13.47
C ASP A 9 -25.32 2.59 -12.68
N ALA A 10 -26.26 1.90 -12.03
CA ALA A 10 -25.99 0.67 -11.29
C ALA A 10 -25.48 -0.45 -12.20
N ARG A 11 -26.02 -0.58 -13.42
CA ARG A 11 -25.60 -1.61 -14.40
C ARG A 11 -24.14 -1.45 -14.85
N HIS A 12 -23.60 -0.23 -14.81
CA HIS A 12 -22.25 0.07 -15.27
C HIS A 12 -21.24 0.18 -14.12
N LYS A 13 -21.68 0.06 -12.87
CA LYS A 13 -20.76 0.02 -11.73
C LYS A 13 -19.96 -1.27 -11.80
N ARG A 14 -18.67 -1.16 -11.51
CA ARG A 14 -17.80 -2.31 -11.40
C ARG A 14 -18.16 -3.10 -10.13
N GLU A 15 -18.23 -4.42 -10.24
CA GLU A 15 -18.46 -5.32 -9.10
C GLU A 15 -17.19 -5.46 -8.24
N ASP A 16 -16.03 -5.62 -8.88
CA ASP A 16 -14.73 -5.69 -8.20
C ASP A 16 -14.20 -4.29 -7.85
N PRO A 17 -14.10 -3.93 -6.56
CA PRO A 17 -13.57 -2.62 -6.20
C PRO A 17 -12.07 -2.53 -6.51
N LEU A 18 -11.67 -1.48 -7.23
CA LEU A 18 -10.27 -1.03 -7.27
C LEU A 18 -9.90 -0.66 -5.83
N GLY A 19 -8.98 -1.40 -5.21
CA GLY A 19 -8.72 -1.40 -3.77
C GLY A 19 -8.60 -0.01 -3.10
N ALA A 20 -8.63 0.01 -1.76
CA ALA A 20 -8.68 1.27 -1.02
C ALA A 20 -7.37 2.08 -1.13
N PHE A 21 -7.40 3.22 -1.83
CA PHE A 21 -6.33 4.21 -1.88
C PHE A 21 -6.85 5.62 -1.61
N GLN A 22 -5.95 6.49 -1.13
CA GLN A 22 -6.27 7.86 -0.76
C GLN A 22 -5.43 8.87 -1.55
N VAL A 23 -5.85 10.13 -1.50
CA VAL A 23 -5.06 11.23 -2.07
C VAL A 23 -3.73 11.32 -1.35
N GLY A 24 -2.63 11.41 -2.12
CA GLY A 24 -1.27 11.42 -1.62
C GLY A 24 -0.56 10.08 -1.70
N ASP A 25 -1.29 8.97 -1.90
CA ASP A 25 -0.70 7.66 -2.09
C ASP A 25 0.00 7.57 -3.45
N THR A 26 1.07 6.78 -3.50
CA THR A 26 1.73 6.38 -4.74
C THR A 26 1.17 5.04 -5.17
N VAL A 27 0.57 5.01 -6.35
CA VAL A 27 -0.16 3.86 -6.89
C VAL A 27 0.41 3.43 -8.24
N ASP A 28 0.33 2.13 -8.50
CA ASP A 28 0.58 1.50 -9.79
C ASP A 28 -0.78 1.18 -10.43
N VAL A 29 -1.12 1.91 -11.49
CA VAL A 29 -2.37 1.71 -12.24
C VAL A 29 -2.10 0.80 -13.42
N HIS A 30 -2.72 -0.37 -13.45
CA HIS A 30 -2.64 -1.32 -14.56
C HIS A 30 -3.68 -0.96 -15.62
N VAL A 31 -3.20 -0.45 -16.76
CA VAL A 31 -4.04 0.02 -17.86
C VAL A 31 -3.91 -0.95 -19.02
N GLN A 32 -5.03 -1.49 -19.49
CA GLN A 32 -5.07 -2.29 -20.71
C GLN A 32 -5.00 -1.35 -21.92
N ILE A 33 -4.05 -1.58 -22.81
CA ILE A 33 -3.88 -0.84 -24.07
C ILE A 33 -4.08 -1.82 -25.21
N ARG A 34 -4.99 -1.49 -26.12
CA ARG A 34 -5.25 -2.22 -27.37
C ARG A 34 -4.62 -1.46 -28.53
N GLU A 35 -3.65 -2.08 -29.19
CA GLU A 35 -2.99 -1.55 -30.39
C GLU A 35 -3.32 -2.50 -31.55
N GLY A 36 -4.43 -2.22 -32.25
CA GLY A 36 -4.97 -3.12 -33.26
C GLY A 36 -5.45 -4.44 -32.64
N GLU A 37 -4.85 -5.55 -33.06
CA GLU A 37 -5.16 -6.89 -32.55
C GLU A 37 -4.38 -7.28 -31.29
N LYS A 38 -3.34 -6.51 -30.91
CA LYS A 38 -2.50 -6.83 -29.76
C LYS A 38 -2.96 -6.07 -28.52
N GLU A 39 -3.10 -6.81 -27.42
CA GLU A 39 -3.38 -6.25 -26.11
C GLU A 39 -2.13 -6.32 -25.22
N ARG A 40 -1.86 -5.24 -24.48
CA ARG A 40 -0.81 -5.21 -23.45
C ARG A 40 -1.28 -4.46 -22.21
N VAL A 41 -0.70 -4.81 -21.06
CA VAL A 41 -0.93 -4.08 -19.81
C VAL A 41 0.23 -3.10 -19.61
N GLN A 42 -0.08 -1.80 -19.58
CA GLN A 42 0.86 -0.76 -19.23
C GLN A 42 0.64 -0.30 -17.79
N ILE A 43 1.71 -0.27 -17.01
CA ILE A 43 1.66 0.21 -15.63
C ILE A 43 1.97 1.71 -15.59
N PHE A 44 1.06 2.48 -15.03
CA PHE A 44 1.24 3.91 -14.76
C PHE A 44 1.44 4.15 -13.26
N THR A 45 2.72 4.21 -12.86
CA THR A 45 3.12 4.54 -11.48
C THR A 45 3.12 6.04 -11.23
N GLY A 46 2.42 6.51 -10.19
CA GLY A 46 2.48 7.92 -9.80
C GLY A 46 1.74 8.25 -8.51
N THR A 47 1.74 9.53 -8.13
CA THR A 47 1.04 10.00 -6.92
C THR A 47 -0.39 10.40 -7.26
N VAL A 48 -1.36 9.93 -6.48
CA VAL A 48 -2.77 10.34 -6.59
C VAL A 48 -2.90 11.78 -6.08
N ILE A 49 -3.27 12.70 -6.96
CA ILE A 49 -3.38 14.14 -6.63
C ILE A 49 -4.81 14.59 -6.38
N LYS A 50 -5.79 13.87 -6.93
CA LYS A 50 -7.21 14.20 -6.85
C LYS A 50 -8.03 12.93 -6.94
N ILE A 51 -9.03 12.81 -6.08
CA ILE A 51 -10.15 11.87 -6.22
C ILE A 51 -11.42 12.71 -6.24
N GLN A 52 -12.35 12.42 -7.17
CA GLN A 52 -13.60 13.16 -7.35
C GLN A 52 -14.75 12.22 -7.69
N GLY A 53 -15.98 12.65 -7.41
CA GLY A 53 -17.20 11.92 -7.77
C GLY A 53 -17.67 10.87 -6.76
N GLY A 54 -16.93 10.62 -5.67
CA GLY A 54 -17.39 9.79 -4.54
C GLY A 54 -17.91 8.42 -4.99
N HIS A 55 -19.16 8.09 -4.62
CA HIS A 55 -19.84 6.84 -4.97
C HIS A 55 -20.56 6.86 -6.33
N SER A 56 -20.41 7.94 -7.11
CA SER A 56 -21.01 8.06 -8.44
C SER A 56 -20.30 7.15 -9.45
N ILE A 57 -21.01 6.72 -10.49
CA ILE A 57 -20.42 6.08 -11.66
C ILE A 57 -19.36 6.97 -12.34
N ARG A 58 -19.50 8.29 -12.19
CA ARG A 58 -18.58 9.30 -12.74
C ARG A 58 -17.36 9.55 -11.85
N ALA A 59 -17.16 8.72 -10.83
CA ALA A 59 -16.00 8.82 -9.96
C ALA A 59 -14.72 8.64 -10.78
N THR A 60 -13.76 9.55 -10.55
CA THR A 60 -12.47 9.55 -11.24
C THR A 60 -11.36 9.90 -10.25
N PHE A 61 -10.16 9.43 -10.54
CA PHE A 61 -8.95 9.77 -9.81
C PHE A 61 -7.86 10.21 -10.78
N THR A 62 -7.05 11.17 -10.37
CA THR A 62 -5.95 11.72 -11.18
C THR A 62 -4.63 11.34 -10.56
N VAL A 63 -3.77 10.72 -11.36
CA VAL A 63 -2.42 10.31 -10.98
C VAL A 63 -1.41 11.18 -11.71
N ARG A 64 -0.44 11.72 -10.98
CA ARG A 64 0.65 12.56 -11.50
C ARG A 64 1.99 11.85 -11.33
N ARG A 65 2.82 11.90 -12.37
CA ARG A 65 4.24 11.52 -12.31
C ARG A 65 5.07 12.43 -13.20
N ILE A 66 6.36 12.49 -12.96
CA ILE A 66 7.31 13.14 -13.86
C ILE A 66 8.01 12.03 -14.65
N VAL A 67 7.95 12.08 -15.97
CA VAL A 67 8.64 11.14 -16.87
C VAL A 67 9.53 11.96 -17.79
N ALA A 68 10.80 11.61 -17.90
CA ALA A 68 11.75 12.27 -18.80
C ALA A 68 11.78 13.81 -18.65
N GLY A 69 11.58 14.33 -17.43
CA GLY A 69 11.54 15.78 -17.16
C GLY A 69 10.18 16.45 -17.37
N GLU A 70 9.21 15.75 -17.96
CA GLU A 70 7.86 16.27 -18.21
C GLU A 70 6.84 15.77 -17.19
N GLY A 71 5.99 16.68 -16.71
CA GLY A 71 4.92 16.37 -15.77
C GLY A 71 3.72 15.74 -16.47
N VAL A 72 3.54 14.43 -16.35
CA VAL A 72 2.43 13.68 -16.94
C VAL A 72 1.34 13.46 -15.90
N GLU A 73 0.12 13.91 -16.20
CA GLU A 73 -1.09 13.63 -15.44
C GLU A 73 -2.03 12.76 -16.26
N ARG A 74 -2.55 11.69 -15.66
CA ARG A 74 -3.61 10.87 -16.24
C ARG A 74 -4.79 10.79 -15.28
N THR A 75 -5.99 11.01 -15.81
CA THR A 75 -7.24 10.85 -15.06
C THR A 75 -7.91 9.56 -15.49
N PHE A 76 -8.23 8.72 -14.51
CA PHE A 76 -8.83 7.40 -14.71
C PHE A 76 -10.22 7.38 -14.07
N PRO A 77 -11.25 6.87 -14.77
CA PRO A 77 -12.52 6.52 -14.14
C PRO A 77 -12.37 5.27 -13.27
N PHE A 78 -13.01 5.26 -12.10
CA PHE A 78 -12.96 4.10 -11.20
C PHE A 78 -13.62 2.85 -11.80
N HIS A 79 -14.70 3.04 -12.55
CA HIS A 79 -15.50 1.94 -13.10
C HIS A 79 -15.14 1.61 -14.57
N SER A 80 -14.03 2.15 -15.08
CA SER A 80 -13.63 1.88 -16.46
C SER A 80 -13.05 0.47 -16.60
N PRO A 81 -13.46 -0.33 -17.61
CA PRO A 81 -12.91 -1.67 -17.85
C PRO A 81 -11.44 -1.63 -18.30
N ILE A 82 -10.98 -0.48 -18.78
CA ILE A 82 -9.59 -0.26 -19.22
C ILE A 82 -8.62 -0.35 -18.02
N VAL A 83 -9.09 -0.06 -16.80
CA VAL A 83 -8.28 -0.13 -15.59
C VAL A 83 -8.46 -1.50 -14.96
N LEU A 84 -7.46 -2.36 -15.07
CA LEU A 84 -7.54 -3.74 -14.56
C LEU A 84 -7.39 -3.78 -13.04
N ALA A 85 -6.36 -3.15 -12.51
CA ALA A 85 -6.03 -3.14 -11.09
C ALA A 85 -5.31 -1.85 -10.69
N VAL A 86 -5.46 -1.48 -9.42
CA VAL A 86 -4.72 -0.37 -8.80
C VAL A 86 -4.06 -0.88 -7.53
N GLU A 87 -2.74 -0.88 -7.51
CA GLU A 87 -1.95 -1.34 -6.37
C GLU A 87 -1.30 -0.15 -5.65
N VAL A 88 -1.38 -0.12 -4.33
CA VAL A 88 -0.74 0.93 -3.52
C VAL A 88 0.70 0.54 -3.24
N ARG A 89 1.65 1.21 -3.88
CA ARG A 89 3.09 1.05 -3.57
C ARG A 89 3.48 1.71 -2.27
N ARG A 90 2.95 2.91 -2.02
CA ARG A 90 3.37 3.73 -0.88
C ARG A 90 2.22 4.59 -0.37
N LYS A 91 1.95 4.50 0.93
CA LYS A 91 0.92 5.31 1.57
C LYS A 91 1.43 6.71 1.92
N GLY A 92 0.84 7.73 1.33
CA GLY A 92 1.19 9.13 1.55
C GLY A 92 0.30 9.79 2.59
N LYS A 93 0.90 10.60 3.45
CA LYS A 93 0.17 11.48 4.37
C LYS A 93 -0.11 12.82 3.69
N ALA A 94 -1.30 12.94 3.11
CA ALA A 94 -1.85 14.21 2.67
C ALA A 94 -2.74 14.84 3.75
N ARG A 95 -2.74 16.17 3.82
CA ARG A 95 -3.72 16.95 4.62
C ARG A 95 -4.81 17.60 3.77
N ARG A 96 -4.59 17.69 2.45
CA ARG A 96 -5.51 18.30 1.49
C ARG A 96 -6.15 17.21 0.64
N SER A 97 -7.42 17.38 0.29
CA SER A 97 -8.15 16.49 -0.63
C SER A 97 -7.69 16.63 -2.09
N LYS A 98 -7.02 17.74 -2.44
CA LYS A 98 -6.45 17.99 -3.77
C LYS A 98 -5.02 18.50 -3.61
N LEU A 99 -4.06 17.83 -4.26
CA LEU A 99 -2.63 18.14 -4.18
C LEU A 99 -2.14 18.88 -5.42
N PHE A 100 -2.89 19.87 -5.89
CA PHE A 100 -2.52 20.66 -7.08
C PHE A 100 -1.19 21.40 -6.93
N TYR A 101 -0.78 21.70 -5.70
CA TYR A 101 0.53 22.29 -5.42
C TYR A 101 1.71 21.40 -5.88
N LEU A 102 1.49 20.10 -6.14
CA LEU A 102 2.51 19.21 -6.69
C LEU A 102 2.81 19.49 -8.17
N ARG A 103 2.04 20.36 -8.82
CA ARG A 103 2.30 20.82 -10.19
C ARG A 103 3.50 21.76 -10.26
N ASP A 104 3.59 22.66 -9.29
CA ASP A 104 4.61 23.70 -9.24
C ASP A 104 5.91 23.23 -8.56
N ARG A 105 5.93 22.00 -8.03
CA ARG A 105 7.07 21.42 -7.34
C ARG A 105 7.90 20.55 -8.28
N ILE A 106 9.22 20.62 -8.11
CA ILE A 106 10.20 19.89 -8.91
C ILE A 106 11.15 19.11 -7.99
N GLY A 107 11.68 17.99 -8.49
CA GLY A 107 12.66 17.17 -7.77
C GLY A 107 12.11 16.60 -6.46
N LYS A 108 12.91 16.67 -5.39
CA LYS A 108 12.58 16.08 -4.08
C LYS A 108 11.34 16.71 -3.41
N ALA A 109 10.98 17.94 -3.78
CA ALA A 109 9.83 18.65 -3.22
C ALA A 109 8.48 18.05 -3.63
N THR A 110 8.45 17.26 -4.71
CA THR A 110 7.26 16.52 -5.16
C THR A 110 6.90 15.33 -4.26
N ARG A 111 7.85 14.87 -3.43
CA ARG A 111 7.65 13.69 -2.60
C ARG A 111 6.70 13.99 -1.45
N VAL A 112 5.55 13.31 -1.44
CA VAL A 112 4.59 13.38 -0.33
C VAL A 112 5.17 12.63 0.88
N LYS A 113 5.04 13.20 2.08
CA LYS A 113 5.47 12.57 3.33
C LYS A 113 4.75 11.23 3.52
N GLU A 114 5.45 10.22 4.01
CA GLU A 114 4.88 8.90 4.25
C GLU A 114 4.01 8.87 5.51
N ARG A 115 2.94 8.08 5.48
CA ARG A 115 2.07 7.85 6.64
C ARG A 115 2.75 6.87 7.59
N ARG A 116 3.36 7.38 8.66
CA ARG A 116 3.94 6.55 9.74
C ARG A 116 2.84 5.66 10.34
N GLY A 117 3.02 4.34 10.27
CA GLY A 117 2.10 3.34 10.80
C GLY A 117 1.96 2.07 9.94
N ASP A 118 2.29 2.14 8.65
CA ASP A 118 2.19 1.04 7.68
C ASP A 118 3.57 0.60 7.14
N ASP A 119 4.67 1.01 7.77
CA ASP A 119 6.00 0.48 7.42
C ASP A 119 6.08 -0.97 7.93
N PRO A 120 6.29 -1.99 7.05
CA PRO A 120 6.48 -3.37 7.51
C PRO A 120 7.70 -3.50 8.45
N ARG A 121 8.67 -2.60 8.32
CA ARG A 121 9.84 -2.51 9.21
C ARG A 121 9.52 -1.90 10.59
N SER A 122 8.50 -1.05 10.69
CA SER A 122 8.10 -0.46 11.97
C SER A 122 7.24 -1.41 12.82
N ALA A 123 6.53 -2.34 12.17
CA ALA A 123 5.81 -3.41 12.85
C ALA A 123 6.79 -4.40 13.53
N ALA A 124 7.88 -4.77 12.84
CA ALA A 124 8.94 -5.60 13.41
C ALA A 124 9.68 -4.92 14.59
N ALA A 125 9.93 -3.61 14.51
CA ALA A 125 10.61 -2.87 15.60
C ALA A 125 9.77 -2.72 16.88
N LYS A 126 8.43 -2.84 16.81
CA LYS A 126 7.56 -2.75 17.99
C LYS A 126 7.49 -4.04 18.80
N ALA A 127 7.72 -5.20 18.20
CA ALA A 127 7.69 -6.50 18.89
C ALA A 127 8.89 -6.72 19.83
N GLY A 128 10.02 -6.04 19.61
CA GLY A 128 11.24 -6.21 20.41
C GLY A 128 11.32 -5.41 21.72
N SER A 129 10.24 -4.72 22.15
CA SER A 129 10.27 -3.86 23.35
C SER A 129 9.38 -4.34 24.51
N ALA A 130 8.81 -5.54 24.40
CA ALA A 130 8.12 -6.20 25.52
C ALA A 130 9.16 -6.87 26.45
N LYS A 131 9.73 -6.04 27.33
CA LYS A 131 10.06 -6.30 28.74
C LYS A 131 10.66 -7.69 29.06
N ALA A 132 11.98 -7.72 29.23
CA ALA A 132 12.64 -8.72 30.06
C ALA A 132 12.03 -8.69 31.48
N PRO A 133 11.71 -9.84 32.11
CA PRO A 133 11.46 -9.86 33.54
C PRO A 133 12.81 -9.93 34.26
N ASP A 134 13.13 -8.87 34.99
CA ASP A 134 14.12 -8.90 36.06
C ASP A 134 13.64 -9.91 37.11
N GLN A 135 14.45 -10.93 37.40
CA GLN A 135 14.27 -11.81 38.56
C GLN A 135 15.50 -11.70 39.44
N GLU A 136 15.34 -11.09 40.61
CA GLU A 136 16.28 -11.16 41.71
C GLU A 136 15.58 -11.88 42.89
N SER A 137 16.22 -12.97 43.32
CA SER A 137 16.29 -13.61 44.64
C SER A 137 15.03 -13.87 45.48
N VAL A 138 14.78 -15.17 45.70
CA VAL A 138 14.51 -15.71 47.05
C VAL A 138 15.29 -17.02 47.23
N GLU A 139 16.13 -17.04 48.25
CA GLU A 139 16.84 -18.21 48.80
C GLU A 139 15.86 -19.18 49.49
N GLU A 140 16.12 -20.49 49.41
CA GLU A 140 16.62 -21.31 50.55
C GLU A 140 16.28 -22.82 50.45
N ALA A 141 17.35 -23.61 50.60
CA ALA A 141 17.51 -24.96 51.16
C ALA A 141 17.13 -26.28 50.42
N ALA A 142 18.18 -27.13 50.37
CA ALA A 142 18.24 -28.60 50.42
C ALA A 142 17.67 -29.39 49.21
N ASP A 143 18.33 -30.38 48.62
CA ASP A 143 19.17 -31.45 49.18
C ASP A 143 19.98 -32.07 48.01
N GLU A 144 21.29 -32.33 48.17
CA GLU A 144 22.03 -33.24 47.29
C GLU A 144 21.78 -34.68 47.78
N PRO A 145 21.75 -35.69 46.87
CA PRO A 145 22.93 -36.55 46.81
C PRO A 145 23.33 -37.09 45.43
N GLU A 146 24.65 -37.15 45.26
CA GLU A 146 25.53 -38.16 44.65
C GLU A 146 25.12 -39.01 43.41
N ILE A 147 25.87 -38.76 42.31
CA ILE A 147 26.76 -39.67 41.52
C ILE A 147 26.25 -41.08 41.11
N GLU A 148 26.22 -41.36 39.79
CA GLU A 148 27.04 -42.42 39.17
C GLU A 148 27.07 -42.39 37.63
N GLU A 149 28.22 -42.79 37.10
CA GLU A 149 28.68 -42.74 35.71
C GLU A 149 28.09 -43.82 34.80
N SER A 150 27.92 -43.51 33.50
CA SER A 150 28.16 -44.45 32.39
C SER A 150 28.24 -43.66 31.08
N SER A 151 29.42 -43.34 30.54
CA SER A 151 30.28 -44.17 29.68
C SER A 151 29.81 -44.30 28.21
N GLY A 152 30.68 -43.91 27.27
CA GLY A 152 30.64 -44.28 25.84
C GLY A 152 30.59 -43.06 24.90
N ALA A 153 31.67 -42.38 24.54
CA ALA A 153 32.82 -42.80 23.70
C ALA A 153 32.48 -43.17 22.23
N ALA A 154 33.23 -42.53 21.33
CA ALA A 154 33.53 -42.88 19.94
C ALA A 154 32.45 -42.60 18.87
N ALA A 155 32.73 -42.32 17.59
CA ALA A 155 33.89 -41.89 16.79
C ALA A 155 33.44 -42.03 15.32
N GLY A 156 33.93 -41.16 14.41
CA GLY A 156 33.95 -41.39 12.95
C GLY A 156 32.61 -41.18 12.23
N VAL A 157 32.54 -40.72 10.99
CA VAL A 157 33.50 -40.60 9.88
C VAL A 157 33.07 -39.39 9.04
#